data_AF-A0A6L3AUJ0-F1
#
_entry.id   AF-A0A6L3AUJ0-F1
#
_cell.length_a   1.000
_cell.length_b   1.000
_cell.length_c   1.000
_cell.angle_alpha   90.00
_cell.angle_beta   90.00
_cell.angle_gamma   90.00
#
_symmetry.space_group_name_H-M   'P 1'
#
loop_
_entity.id
_entity.type
_entity.pdbx_description
1 polymer ?
#
loop_
_entity_poly.entity_id
_entity_poly.type
_entity_poly.pdbx_seq_one_letter_code
_entity_poly.pdbx_strand_id
1 'polypeptide(L)'
;MRSGKSGGPRFQKNQNPKPYERPKATRPPGAPVPGPVPGNDEILFIPLGGCSRIGMNMALYGHAGKWLIVDAGVAFMGDEAPGVDSLMADPSFIEERMDEVVGLVVTHAHEDHIGAIHHLWPGLECPIYATPFAAHVIRERLKESGGLRHARIRVFEPGASFEIGPFGIETITVTHSIPEPVSVAIHTKAGTVLHTGDWKFDPHPLVGPTMDLDALKRLGDRGVLAMMCDSTNANVDGTTGSEADARAGLIEAFAGRKGAIAVTGFASNVARMQAVAEAAAAHDRKVVLVGRSMLRMEKAARASGYLEKAPEFISIMEASWTPRRNLVFLCTGSQGEERAALSRLARDGHRELWLESGDTVIFSARAIPGNEVVLADVQDHLKAKGVTVVTPADAPVHVSGHPKRDDLIRMYDLIRPRFAVPVHGTIEHLEAHARLARACGVERALVPEDGDILRIAREGTAVIGHMEAKRLANTGRELIPWTGLPVAEDAEALAEAMESMAA
;
A
#
# COMPACT_ATOMS: atom_id res chain seq x y z
N MET A 1 -41.25 13.82 44.95
CA MET A 1 -40.83 14.41 43.65
C MET A 1 -39.44 15.00 43.77
N ARG A 2 -38.40 14.23 43.40
CA ARG A 2 -37.06 14.73 43.09
C ARG A 2 -36.54 13.91 41.92
N SER A 3 -36.23 14.60 40.83
CA SER A 3 -35.83 14.09 39.53
C SER A 3 -34.38 13.61 39.55
N GLY A 4 -34.18 12.30 39.36
CA GLY A 4 -32.88 11.73 39.04
C GLY A 4 -32.60 11.91 37.55
N LYS A 5 -31.64 12.77 37.19
CA LYS A 5 -31.04 12.80 35.86
C LYS A 5 -30.12 11.58 35.73
N SER A 6 -30.53 10.58 34.95
CA SER A 6 -29.64 9.53 34.48
C SER A 6 -28.70 10.11 33.42
N GLY A 7 -27.41 10.20 33.76
CA GLY A 7 -26.37 10.53 32.81
C GLY A 7 -26.23 9.41 31.78
N GLY A 8 -26.51 9.71 30.51
CA GLY A 8 -26.20 8.81 29.41
C GLY A 8 -24.68 8.56 29.31
N PRO A 9 -24.26 7.46 28.66
CA PRO A 9 -22.85 7.12 28.55
C PRO A 9 -22.10 8.23 27.79
N ARG A 10 -21.14 8.84 28.47
CA ARG A 10 -20.15 9.73 27.85
C ARG A 10 -19.31 8.88 26.89
N PHE A 11 -19.49 9.07 25.59
CA PHE A 11 -18.55 8.59 24.58
C PHE A 11 -17.14 9.08 24.93
N GLN A 12 -16.24 8.15 25.28
CA GLN A 12 -14.82 8.44 25.37
C GLN A 12 -14.34 8.92 24.01
N LYS A 13 -13.66 10.08 23.98
CA LYS A 13 -12.97 10.59 22.80
C LYS A 13 -12.07 9.48 22.24
N ASN A 14 -12.10 9.26 20.93
CA ASN A 14 -11.09 8.49 20.20
C ASN A 14 -9.70 8.97 20.64
N GLN A 15 -9.04 8.21 21.50
CA GLN A 15 -7.64 8.41 21.81
C GLN A 15 -6.88 7.79 20.64
N ASN A 16 -6.00 8.57 20.01
CA ASN A 16 -5.04 8.02 19.08
C ASN A 16 -4.24 6.91 19.77
N PRO A 17 -3.77 5.90 19.04
CA PRO A 17 -2.97 4.86 19.63
C PRO A 17 -1.74 5.44 20.32
N LYS A 18 -1.31 4.84 21.44
CA LYS A 18 -0.04 5.23 22.07
C LYS A 18 1.06 5.09 21.01
N PRO A 19 1.91 6.12 20.82
CA PRO A 19 2.99 6.06 19.84
C PRO A 19 3.95 4.92 20.19
N TYR A 20 4.58 4.35 19.16
CA TYR A 20 5.69 3.41 19.34
C TYR A 20 6.73 4.03 20.27
N GLU A 21 7.06 3.35 21.37
CA GLU A 21 8.17 3.73 22.23
C GLU A 21 9.39 2.92 21.83
N ARG A 22 10.41 3.58 21.31
CA ARG A 22 11.72 2.98 21.04
C ARG A 22 12.21 2.30 22.32
N PRO A 23 12.51 0.99 22.32
CA PRO A 23 13.18 0.35 23.43
C PRO A 23 14.44 1.15 23.78
N LYS A 24 14.61 1.53 25.05
CA LYS A 24 15.85 2.20 25.48
C LYS A 24 17.00 1.28 25.12
N ALA A 25 17.95 1.77 24.30
CA ALA A 25 19.16 1.04 23.99
C ALA A 25 19.82 0.61 25.31
N THR A 26 19.81 -0.69 25.59
CA THR A 26 20.37 -1.28 26.81
C THR A 26 21.89 -1.47 26.71
N ARG A 27 22.47 -1.03 25.60
CA ARG A 27 23.84 -1.35 25.24
C ARG A 27 24.86 -0.35 25.84
N PRO A 28 25.98 -0.83 26.40
CA PRO A 28 27.07 0.03 26.82
C PRO A 28 27.66 0.83 25.65
N PRO A 29 28.10 2.08 25.88
CA PRO A 29 28.77 2.89 24.86
C PRO A 29 29.98 2.16 24.26
N GLY A 30 30.03 2.04 22.92
CA GLY A 30 31.17 1.45 22.21
C GLY A 30 31.13 -0.06 21.96
N ALA A 31 30.12 -0.79 22.45
CA ALA A 31 29.94 -2.18 22.03
C ALA A 31 29.55 -2.25 20.53
N PRO A 32 29.97 -3.30 19.79
CA PRO A 32 29.56 -3.48 18.40
C PRO A 32 28.05 -3.67 18.28
N VAL A 33 27.43 -3.12 17.22
CA VAL A 33 26.01 -3.37 16.93
C VAL A 33 25.90 -4.77 16.32
N PRO A 34 25.00 -5.64 16.81
CA PRO A 34 24.73 -6.93 16.17
C PRO A 34 24.32 -6.76 14.70
N GLY A 35 24.39 -7.85 13.94
CA GLY A 35 24.02 -7.87 12.52
C GLY A 35 25.13 -7.40 11.57
N PRO A 36 24.89 -7.51 10.24
CA PRO A 36 25.91 -7.23 9.24
C PRO A 36 26.26 -5.74 9.17
N VAL A 37 27.54 -5.45 8.90
CA VAL A 37 28.00 -4.10 8.55
C VAL A 37 28.26 -4.09 7.05
N PRO A 38 27.57 -3.25 6.25
CA PRO A 38 27.72 -3.29 4.80
C PRO A 38 29.12 -2.89 4.33
N GLY A 39 29.75 -3.72 3.50
CA GLY A 39 31.04 -3.41 2.86
C GLY A 39 30.97 -2.39 1.72
N ASN A 40 32.15 -2.06 1.15
CA ASN A 40 32.27 -1.15 -0.01
C ASN A 40 32.04 -1.84 -1.36
N ASP A 41 32.19 -3.17 -1.43
CA ASP A 41 32.15 -3.94 -2.68
C ASP A 41 30.89 -4.81 -2.80
N GLU A 42 29.88 -4.50 -2.00
CA GLU A 42 28.60 -5.21 -1.96
C GLU A 42 27.44 -4.26 -1.66
N ILE A 43 26.24 -4.74 -1.93
CA ILE A 43 24.98 -4.18 -1.45
C ILE A 43 24.33 -5.29 -0.62
N LEU A 44 23.97 -4.98 0.62
CA LEU A 44 23.13 -5.86 1.42
C LEU A 44 21.66 -5.48 1.19
N PHE A 45 20.84 -6.44 0.81
CA PHE A 45 19.39 -6.29 0.69
C PHE A 45 18.70 -7.13 1.76
N ILE A 46 17.85 -6.51 2.57
CA ILE A 46 17.09 -7.18 3.62
C ILE A 46 15.63 -6.73 3.52
N PRO A 47 14.71 -7.58 3.05
CA PRO A 47 13.28 -7.28 3.15
C PRO A 47 12.81 -7.54 4.58
N LEU A 48 12.25 -6.54 5.26
CA LEU A 48 11.60 -6.72 6.56
C LEU A 48 10.10 -7.03 6.44
N GLY A 49 9.55 -6.82 5.25
CA GLY A 49 8.19 -7.15 4.88
C GLY A 49 7.99 -7.02 3.36
N GLY A 50 6.91 -7.61 2.86
CA GLY A 50 6.59 -7.66 1.43
C GLY A 50 7.13 -8.89 0.70
N CYS A 51 7.78 -9.82 1.40
CA CYS A 51 8.20 -11.12 0.84
C CYS A 51 7.39 -12.25 1.46
N SER A 52 6.81 -13.13 0.64
CA SER A 52 5.87 -14.18 1.04
C SER A 52 4.53 -13.68 1.62
N ARG A 53 4.21 -12.39 1.43
CA ARG A 53 2.91 -11.76 1.70
C ARG A 53 2.72 -10.56 0.78
N ILE A 54 1.47 -10.20 0.49
CA ILE A 54 1.12 -8.93 -0.17
C ILE A 54 1.00 -7.84 0.90
N GLY A 55 1.78 -6.77 0.71
CA GLY A 55 1.84 -5.59 1.57
C GLY A 55 2.85 -5.68 2.71
N MET A 56 2.83 -4.70 3.63
CA MET A 56 3.88 -4.50 4.64
C MET A 56 5.28 -4.26 4.01
N ASN A 57 5.35 -3.65 2.83
CA ASN A 57 6.62 -3.47 2.13
C ASN A 57 7.55 -2.58 2.95
N MET A 58 8.73 -3.09 3.28
CA MET A 58 9.82 -2.36 3.91
C MET A 58 11.14 -3.05 3.59
N ALA A 59 12.02 -2.39 2.86
CA ALA A 59 13.30 -2.95 2.46
C ALA A 59 14.48 -2.12 2.95
N LEU A 60 15.55 -2.80 3.39
CA LEU A 60 16.82 -2.18 3.75
C LEU A 60 17.86 -2.44 2.66
N TYR A 61 18.57 -1.38 2.28
CA TYR A 61 19.74 -1.41 1.40
C TYR A 61 20.96 -0.92 2.16
N GLY A 62 21.94 -1.79 2.35
CA GLY A 62 23.19 -1.50 3.05
C GLY A 62 24.35 -1.34 2.05
N HIS A 63 25.13 -0.27 2.18
CA HIS A 63 26.37 -0.07 1.41
C HIS A 63 27.32 0.87 2.15
N ALA A 64 28.63 0.58 2.13
CA ALA A 64 29.68 1.43 2.68
C ALA A 64 29.40 1.91 4.12
N GLY A 65 28.94 0.99 4.99
CA GLY A 65 28.60 1.26 6.38
C GLY A 65 27.34 2.12 6.61
N LYS A 66 26.53 2.37 5.57
CA LYS A 66 25.28 3.14 5.66
C LYS A 66 24.09 2.32 5.16
N TRP A 67 22.90 2.74 5.59
CA TRP A 67 21.63 2.10 5.29
C TRP A 67 20.63 3.06 4.66
N LEU A 68 19.88 2.56 3.68
CA LEU A 68 18.77 3.23 3.04
C LEU A 68 17.52 2.37 3.22
N ILE A 69 16.42 2.97 3.64
CA ILE A 69 15.12 2.30 3.70
C ILE A 69 14.37 2.63 2.40
N VAL A 70 13.75 1.63 1.79
CA VAL A 70 12.78 1.82 0.70
C VAL A 70 11.43 1.34 1.20
N ASP A 71 10.48 2.29 1.26
CA ASP A 71 9.13 2.12 1.80
C ASP A 71 9.07 1.67 3.28
N ALA A 72 7.92 1.89 3.91
CA ALA A 72 7.54 1.36 5.21
C ALA A 72 6.00 1.29 5.29
N GLY A 73 5.46 0.16 4.87
CA GLY A 73 4.03 -0.08 4.72
C GLY A 73 3.38 -0.93 5.79
N VAL A 74 2.05 -1.05 5.70
CA VAL A 74 1.25 -1.98 6.52
C VAL A 74 0.65 -3.11 5.69
N ALA A 75 0.28 -4.21 6.33
CA ALA A 75 -0.65 -5.19 5.79
C ALA A 75 -1.97 -5.13 6.55
N PHE A 76 -3.09 -5.34 5.86
CA PHE A 76 -4.40 -5.49 6.49
C PHE A 76 -4.68 -6.97 6.74
N MET A 77 -5.25 -7.31 7.90
CA MET A 77 -5.42 -8.71 8.32
C MET A 77 -6.81 -9.29 8.06
N GLY A 78 -7.74 -8.50 7.52
CA GLY A 78 -9.12 -8.97 7.32
C GLY A 78 -9.69 -9.61 8.59
N ASP A 79 -10.27 -10.80 8.45
CA ASP A 79 -10.80 -11.59 9.56
C ASP A 79 -9.78 -12.58 10.16
N GLU A 80 -8.55 -12.66 9.61
CA GLU A 80 -7.50 -13.54 10.16
C GLU A 80 -7.10 -13.12 11.58
N ALA A 81 -7.23 -11.84 11.92
CA ALA A 81 -6.88 -11.31 13.23
C ALA A 81 -7.93 -10.32 13.76
N PRO A 82 -9.03 -10.80 14.35
CA PRO A 82 -10.05 -9.93 14.93
C PRO A 82 -9.46 -8.96 15.96
N GLY A 83 -9.76 -7.67 15.82
CA GLY A 83 -9.24 -6.62 16.71
C GLY A 83 -7.88 -6.04 16.30
N VAL A 84 -7.25 -6.56 15.24
CA VAL A 84 -6.06 -5.97 14.62
C VAL A 84 -6.47 -5.16 13.39
N ASP A 85 -6.24 -3.86 13.43
CA ASP A 85 -6.49 -2.94 12.32
C ASP A 85 -5.43 -3.12 11.20
N SER A 86 -4.16 -3.35 11.56
CA SER A 86 -3.07 -3.58 10.60
C SER A 86 -1.82 -4.23 11.22
N LEU A 87 -0.99 -4.87 10.39
CA LEU A 87 0.37 -5.32 10.74
C LEU A 87 1.43 -4.45 10.08
N MET A 88 2.61 -4.35 10.69
CA MET A 88 3.79 -3.70 10.10
C MET A 88 5.07 -4.38 10.56
N ALA A 89 6.17 -4.17 9.82
CA ALA A 89 7.48 -4.63 10.23
C ALA A 89 7.92 -3.96 11.54
N ASP A 90 8.53 -4.73 12.43
CA ASP A 90 9.19 -4.21 13.63
C ASP A 90 10.60 -3.71 13.24
N PRO A 91 10.92 -2.41 13.41
CA PRO A 91 12.20 -1.87 12.98
C PRO A 91 13.36 -2.23 13.92
N SER A 92 13.14 -2.96 15.02
CA SER A 92 14.14 -3.25 16.07
C SER A 92 15.51 -3.72 15.55
N PHE A 93 15.56 -4.41 14.42
CA PHE A 93 16.82 -4.78 13.78
C PHE A 93 17.71 -3.58 13.41
N ILE A 94 17.11 -2.51 12.86
CA ILE A 94 17.84 -1.33 12.40
C ILE A 94 17.86 -0.22 13.46
N GLU A 95 17.08 -0.34 14.53
CA GLU A 95 16.99 0.67 15.59
C GLU A 95 18.35 1.00 16.22
N GLU A 96 19.20 0.01 16.48
CA GLU A 96 20.55 0.26 17.03
C GLU A 96 21.50 0.91 16.02
N ARG A 97 21.12 0.96 14.74
CA ARG A 97 21.88 1.52 13.61
C ARG A 97 21.21 2.74 12.98
N MET A 98 20.24 3.37 13.65
CA MET A 98 19.53 4.50 13.05
C MET A 98 20.42 5.70 12.69
N ASP A 99 21.57 5.86 13.37
CA ASP A 99 22.59 6.85 13.00
C ASP A 99 23.32 6.52 11.68
N GLU A 100 23.25 5.27 11.24
CA GLU A 100 23.76 4.77 9.96
C GLU A 100 22.70 4.82 8.85
N VAL A 101 21.42 5.00 9.20
CA VAL A 101 20.31 5.16 8.25
C VAL A 101 20.29 6.59 7.70
N VAL A 102 20.61 6.72 6.42
CA VAL A 102 20.77 8.03 5.76
C VAL A 102 19.46 8.57 5.16
N GLY A 103 18.44 7.71 5.01
CA GLY A 103 17.11 8.14 4.60
C GLY A 103 16.12 6.98 4.37
N LEU A 104 14.86 7.37 4.19
CA LEU A 104 13.76 6.53 3.74
C LEU A 104 13.23 7.09 2.41
N VAL A 105 13.32 6.34 1.33
CA VAL A 105 12.78 6.69 0.01
C VAL A 105 11.44 6.00 -0.18
N VAL A 106 10.44 6.78 -0.58
CA VAL A 106 9.09 6.29 -0.84
C VAL A 106 8.89 6.11 -2.34
N THR A 107 8.47 4.91 -2.75
CA THR A 107 8.16 4.60 -4.15
C THR A 107 6.81 5.19 -4.58
N HIS A 108 5.79 5.06 -3.73
CA HIS A 108 4.45 5.60 -3.93
C HIS A 108 3.63 5.61 -2.63
N ALA A 109 2.43 6.20 -2.68
CA ALA A 109 1.64 6.52 -1.48
C ALA A 109 0.58 5.48 -1.09
N HIS A 110 0.71 4.21 -1.48
CA HIS A 110 -0.20 3.18 -0.96
C HIS A 110 0.09 2.87 0.51
N GLU A 111 -0.94 2.48 1.26
CA GLU A 111 -0.80 2.19 2.69
C GLU A 111 0.17 1.02 2.94
N ASP A 112 0.26 0.08 2.02
CA ASP A 112 1.22 -1.01 2.07
C ASP A 112 2.65 -0.64 1.67
N HIS A 113 2.90 0.65 1.40
CA HIS A 113 4.24 1.24 1.19
C HIS A 113 4.55 2.41 2.13
N ILE A 114 3.56 3.15 2.64
CA ILE A 114 3.78 4.30 3.55
C ILE A 114 3.05 4.21 4.89
N GLY A 115 2.13 3.25 5.03
CA GLY A 115 1.21 3.19 6.17
C GLY A 115 1.93 3.01 7.50
N ALA A 116 3.11 2.39 7.55
CA ALA A 116 3.84 2.19 8.80
C ALA A 116 4.67 3.42 9.19
N ILE A 117 4.98 4.34 8.27
CA ILE A 117 5.84 5.50 8.53
C ILE A 117 5.37 6.27 9.78
N HIS A 118 4.09 6.62 9.85
CA HIS A 118 3.57 7.43 10.95
C HIS A 118 3.46 6.69 12.30
N HIS A 119 3.39 5.35 12.26
CA HIS A 119 3.38 4.50 13.45
C HIS A 119 4.80 4.31 14.00
N LEU A 120 5.76 4.07 13.11
CA LEU A 120 7.16 3.80 13.43
C LEU A 120 8.01 5.06 13.56
N TRP A 121 7.47 6.24 13.21
CA TRP A 121 8.22 7.49 13.18
C TRP A 121 9.09 7.78 14.42
N PRO A 122 8.63 7.54 15.66
CA PRO A 122 9.46 7.73 16.86
C PRO A 122 10.75 6.89 16.89
N GLY A 123 10.78 5.75 16.20
CA GLY A 123 11.95 4.88 16.05
C GLY A 123 12.78 5.18 14.79
N LEU A 124 12.17 5.75 13.74
CA LEU A 124 12.83 6.00 12.46
C LEU A 124 13.55 7.36 12.42
N GLU A 125 12.87 8.48 12.65
CA GLU A 125 13.44 9.87 12.65
C GLU A 125 14.44 10.27 11.52
N CYS A 126 14.61 9.46 10.49
CA CYS A 126 15.54 9.67 9.37
C CYS A 126 14.88 10.54 8.29
N PRO A 127 15.65 11.21 7.41
CA PRO A 127 15.05 12.01 6.35
C PRO A 127 14.18 11.16 5.41
N ILE A 128 12.94 11.58 5.20
CA ILE A 128 11.99 10.94 4.27
C ILE A 128 12.10 11.65 2.92
N TYR A 129 12.24 10.89 1.84
CA TYR A 129 12.25 11.35 0.46
C TYR A 129 10.99 10.83 -0.22
N ALA A 130 10.16 11.72 -0.75
CA ALA A 130 8.89 11.35 -1.35
C ALA A 130 8.48 12.32 -2.47
N THR A 131 7.66 11.86 -3.40
CA THR A 131 7.01 12.69 -4.42
C THR A 131 6.02 13.67 -3.79
N PRO A 132 5.61 14.76 -4.47
CA PRO A 132 4.67 15.74 -3.94
C PRO A 132 3.40 15.11 -3.34
N PHE A 133 2.77 14.17 -4.05
CA PHE A 133 1.57 13.45 -3.63
C PHE A 133 1.84 12.59 -2.39
N ALA A 134 2.87 11.76 -2.42
CA ALA A 134 3.23 10.91 -1.28
C ALA A 134 3.61 11.73 -0.04
N ALA A 135 4.36 12.81 -0.22
CA ALA A 135 4.71 13.74 0.84
C ALA A 135 3.47 14.40 1.46
N HIS A 136 2.45 14.74 0.68
CA HIS A 136 1.19 15.27 1.21
C HIS A 136 0.48 14.24 2.10
N VAL A 137 0.35 13.00 1.63
CA VAL A 137 -0.31 11.93 2.38
C VAL A 137 0.44 11.64 3.69
N ILE A 138 1.76 11.52 3.63
CA ILE A 138 2.63 11.29 4.79
C ILE A 138 2.51 12.44 5.80
N ARG A 139 2.49 13.70 5.35
CA ARG A 139 2.32 14.86 6.25
C ARG A 139 0.99 14.82 7.00
N GLU A 140 -0.11 14.51 6.32
CA GLU A 140 -1.42 14.42 6.97
C GLU A 140 -1.45 13.26 7.99
N ARG A 141 -0.86 12.10 7.66
CA ARG A 141 -0.74 10.96 8.59
C ARG A 141 0.10 11.27 9.83
N LEU A 142 1.26 11.92 9.64
CA LEU A 142 2.12 12.35 10.74
C LEU A 142 1.50 13.47 11.58
N LYS A 143 0.64 14.31 10.98
CA LYS A 143 -0.13 15.32 11.71
C LYS A 143 -1.18 14.66 12.60
N GLU A 144 -1.85 13.63 12.09
CA GLU A 144 -2.81 12.83 12.86
C GLU A 144 -2.13 12.15 14.05
N SER A 145 -0.91 11.61 13.90
CA SER A 145 -0.17 10.94 15.00
C SER A 145 0.64 11.89 15.90
N GLY A 146 0.80 13.16 15.51
CA GLY A 146 1.60 14.16 16.25
C GLY A 146 3.10 14.18 15.92
N GLY A 147 3.58 13.30 15.04
CA GLY A 147 5.00 13.21 14.64
C GLY A 147 5.48 14.30 13.67
N LEU A 148 4.57 15.02 13.01
CA LEU A 148 4.91 15.93 11.90
C LEU A 148 5.95 16.99 12.25
N ARG A 149 5.95 17.53 13.48
CA ARG A 149 6.86 18.61 13.88
C ARG A 149 8.35 18.22 13.82
N HIS A 150 8.64 16.93 13.91
CA HIS A 150 10.00 16.39 13.93
C HIS A 150 10.38 15.74 12.59
N ALA A 151 9.44 15.65 11.65
CA ALA A 151 9.63 14.97 10.38
C ALA A 151 10.38 15.83 9.36
N ARG A 152 11.48 15.27 8.84
CA ARG A 152 12.28 15.88 7.76
C ARG A 152 11.86 15.26 6.42
N ILE A 153 10.82 15.81 5.81
CA ILE A 153 10.30 15.35 4.51
C ILE A 153 10.90 16.20 3.39
N ARG A 154 11.76 15.58 2.57
CA ARG A 154 12.36 16.12 1.35
C ARG A 154 11.52 15.69 0.15
N VAL A 155 11.04 16.66 -0.61
CA VAL A 155 10.22 16.41 -1.79
C VAL A 155 11.11 16.32 -3.02
N PHE A 156 10.88 15.33 -3.88
CA PHE A 156 11.52 15.21 -5.21
C PHE A 156 10.46 15.02 -6.29
N GLU A 157 10.74 15.47 -7.51
CA GLU A 157 9.86 15.23 -8.66
C GLU A 157 10.10 13.84 -9.26
N PRO A 158 9.07 13.13 -9.77
CA PRO A 158 9.28 11.90 -10.54
C PRO A 158 10.28 12.12 -11.68
N GLY A 159 11.28 11.23 -11.81
CA GLY A 159 12.38 11.39 -12.77
C GLY A 159 13.62 12.11 -12.21
N ALA A 160 13.61 12.53 -10.94
CA ALA A 160 14.74 13.20 -10.31
C ALA A 160 15.91 12.26 -10.04
N SER A 161 17.12 12.84 -10.01
CA SER A 161 18.35 12.22 -9.52
C SER A 161 18.97 13.02 -8.38
N PHE A 162 19.40 12.35 -7.31
CA PHE A 162 19.98 12.98 -6.12
C PHE A 162 20.82 11.98 -5.30
N GLU A 163 21.58 12.47 -4.33
CA GLU A 163 22.44 11.64 -3.47
C GLU A 163 21.88 11.53 -2.04
N ILE A 164 21.94 10.33 -1.47
CA ILE A 164 21.68 10.07 -0.06
C ILE A 164 22.86 9.28 0.52
N GLY A 165 23.78 9.94 1.21
CA GLY A 165 24.97 9.26 1.75
C GLY A 165 25.81 8.64 0.62
N PRO A 166 26.11 7.32 0.64
CA PRO A 166 26.86 6.65 -0.43
C PRO A 166 25.96 6.13 -1.57
N PHE A 167 24.67 6.46 -1.57
CA PHE A 167 23.70 6.00 -2.55
C PHE A 167 23.34 7.14 -3.52
N GLY A 168 23.65 6.96 -4.80
CA GLY A 168 23.08 7.77 -5.86
C GLY A 168 21.70 7.24 -6.21
N ILE A 169 20.68 8.10 -6.19
CA ILE A 169 19.29 7.74 -6.46
C ILE A 169 18.88 8.35 -7.80
N GLU A 170 18.37 7.53 -8.71
CA GLU A 170 17.68 7.94 -9.94
C GLU A 170 16.27 7.36 -9.89
N THR A 171 15.26 8.23 -9.86
CA THR A 171 13.85 7.79 -9.92
C THR A 171 13.38 7.72 -11.36
N ILE A 172 12.58 6.72 -11.69
CA ILE A 172 12.01 6.53 -13.02
C ILE A 172 10.51 6.51 -12.90
N THR A 173 9.84 7.35 -13.67
CA THR A 173 8.38 7.44 -13.68
C THR A 173 7.78 6.15 -14.21
N VAL A 174 6.89 5.53 -13.42
CA VAL A 174 6.12 4.35 -13.80
C VAL A 174 4.62 4.67 -13.76
N THR A 175 3.81 3.74 -14.24
CA THR A 175 2.35 3.79 -14.08
C THR A 175 1.91 2.74 -13.08
N HIS A 176 0.97 3.08 -12.20
CA HIS A 176 0.39 2.18 -11.20
C HIS A 176 -1.03 2.66 -10.87
N SER A 177 -1.70 2.10 -9.86
CA SER A 177 -3.06 2.49 -9.45
C SER A 177 -3.10 3.68 -8.47
N ILE A 178 -2.09 4.56 -8.50
CA ILE A 178 -1.97 5.76 -7.65
C ILE A 178 -1.14 6.83 -8.40
N PRO A 179 -1.28 8.13 -8.08
CA PRO A 179 -0.42 9.16 -8.65
C PRO A 179 1.06 9.05 -8.22
N GLU A 180 1.93 9.50 -9.11
CA GLU A 180 3.39 9.65 -8.90
C GLU A 180 4.13 8.39 -8.39
N PRO A 181 3.83 7.18 -8.91
CA PRO A 181 4.63 6.01 -8.56
C PRO A 181 5.97 6.08 -9.30
N VAL A 182 7.05 5.72 -8.61
CA VAL A 182 8.39 5.68 -9.16
C VAL A 182 9.08 4.35 -8.92
N SER A 183 9.84 3.89 -9.91
CA SER A 183 10.95 2.95 -9.65
C SER A 183 12.17 3.71 -9.15
N VAL A 184 13.00 3.05 -8.36
CA VAL A 184 14.18 3.64 -7.72
C VAL A 184 15.42 2.86 -8.15
N ALA A 185 16.24 3.45 -9.02
CA ALA A 185 17.58 2.97 -9.31
C ALA A 185 18.55 3.48 -8.24
N ILE A 186 19.21 2.55 -7.56
CA ILE A 186 20.15 2.81 -6.47
C ILE A 186 21.55 2.50 -6.99
N HIS A 187 22.33 3.53 -7.20
CA HIS A 187 23.72 3.49 -7.67
C HIS A 187 24.67 3.44 -6.48
N THR A 188 25.59 2.48 -6.52
CA THR A 188 26.66 2.31 -5.54
C THR A 188 27.97 1.98 -6.23
N LYS A 189 29.07 1.94 -5.48
CA LYS A 189 30.36 1.47 -6.04
C LYS A 189 30.36 0.00 -6.41
N ALA A 190 29.52 -0.81 -5.75
CA ALA A 190 29.40 -2.25 -6.02
C ALA A 190 28.60 -2.54 -7.32
N GLY A 191 27.69 -1.64 -7.68
CA GLY A 191 26.83 -1.75 -8.86
C GLY A 191 25.53 -0.97 -8.69
N THR A 192 24.66 -1.07 -9.70
CA THR A 192 23.33 -0.47 -9.69
C THR A 192 22.28 -1.53 -9.41
N VAL A 193 21.36 -1.26 -8.48
CA VAL A 193 20.18 -2.10 -8.26
C VAL A 193 18.92 -1.32 -8.57
N LEU A 194 17.95 -1.95 -9.23
CA LEU A 194 16.66 -1.35 -9.54
C LEU A 194 15.60 -1.93 -8.61
N HIS A 195 15.03 -1.10 -7.74
CA HIS A 195 13.80 -1.43 -7.02
C HIS A 195 12.62 -0.91 -7.84
N THR A 196 11.80 -1.79 -8.40
CA THR A 196 10.76 -1.36 -9.35
C THR A 196 9.66 -0.54 -8.68
N GLY A 197 9.45 -0.73 -7.37
CA GLY A 197 8.18 -0.39 -6.73
C GLY A 197 7.06 -1.17 -7.40
N ASP A 198 5.84 -0.66 -7.31
CA ASP A 198 4.67 -1.27 -7.91
C ASP A 198 4.34 -0.58 -9.23
N TRP A 199 4.01 -1.37 -10.24
CA TRP A 199 3.91 -0.83 -11.59
C TRP A 199 3.05 -1.69 -12.52
N LYS A 200 2.60 -1.10 -13.61
CA LYS A 200 2.08 -1.75 -14.82
C LYS A 200 2.51 -0.95 -16.04
N PHE A 201 2.41 -1.51 -17.25
CA PHE A 201 2.45 -0.72 -18.47
C PHE A 201 1.05 -0.22 -18.83
N ASP A 202 0.70 1.00 -18.42
CA ASP A 202 -0.54 1.65 -18.89
C ASP A 202 -0.23 2.58 -20.07
N PRO A 203 -0.71 2.29 -21.30
CA PRO A 203 -0.50 3.16 -22.45
C PRO A 203 -1.37 4.42 -22.40
N HIS A 204 -2.45 4.42 -21.61
CA HIS A 204 -3.44 5.49 -21.55
C HIS A 204 -3.87 5.77 -20.10
N PRO A 205 -2.93 6.13 -19.19
CA PRO A 205 -3.27 6.43 -17.81
C PRO A 205 -4.19 7.65 -17.75
N LEU A 206 -5.13 7.66 -16.81
CA LEU A 206 -6.05 8.79 -16.60
C LEU A 206 -5.43 9.92 -15.79
N VAL A 207 -4.45 9.59 -14.95
CA VAL A 207 -3.79 10.50 -14.02
C VAL A 207 -2.28 10.26 -14.11
N GLY A 208 -1.54 11.36 -14.22
CA GLY A 208 -0.09 11.32 -14.40
C GLY A 208 0.34 10.96 -15.82
N PRO A 209 1.66 10.99 -16.08
CA PRO A 209 2.23 10.59 -17.37
C PRO A 209 2.26 9.07 -17.55
N THR A 210 2.54 8.62 -18.77
CA THR A 210 2.91 7.23 -19.05
C THR A 210 4.28 6.89 -18.46
N MET A 211 4.56 5.61 -18.28
CA MET A 211 5.88 5.12 -17.87
C MET A 211 6.99 5.61 -18.81
N ASP A 212 8.14 6.02 -18.24
CA ASP A 212 9.32 6.42 -19.01
C ASP A 212 10.13 5.19 -19.46
N LEU A 213 9.70 4.61 -20.58
CA LEU A 213 10.34 3.45 -21.20
C LEU A 213 11.78 3.73 -21.65
N ASP A 214 12.05 4.96 -22.08
CA ASP A 214 13.38 5.34 -22.55
C ASP A 214 14.36 5.43 -21.37
N ALA A 215 13.92 5.91 -20.21
CA ALA A 215 14.73 5.88 -18.98
C ALA A 215 15.04 4.44 -18.54
N LEU A 216 14.05 3.54 -18.54
CA LEU A 216 14.27 2.13 -18.22
C LEU A 216 15.29 1.50 -19.18
N LYS A 217 15.14 1.72 -20.48
CA LYS A 217 16.10 1.22 -21.48
C LYS A 217 17.50 1.80 -21.27
N ARG A 218 17.62 3.11 -21.05
CA ARG A 218 18.91 3.77 -20.76
C ARG A 218 19.56 3.20 -19.50
N LEU A 219 18.79 2.91 -18.46
CA LEU A 219 19.29 2.27 -17.25
C LEU A 219 19.81 0.85 -17.54
N GLY A 220 19.04 0.06 -18.29
CA GLY A 220 19.45 -1.28 -18.73
C GLY A 220 20.70 -1.27 -19.60
N ASP A 221 20.86 -0.28 -20.49
CA ASP A 221 22.03 -0.10 -21.34
C ASP A 221 23.30 0.25 -20.54
N ARG A 222 23.15 0.93 -19.39
CA ARG A 222 24.25 1.17 -18.44
C ARG A 222 24.64 -0.06 -17.61
N GLY A 223 23.78 -1.08 -17.59
CA GLY A 223 23.96 -2.32 -16.84
C GLY A 223 23.40 -2.26 -15.42
N VAL A 224 22.51 -3.21 -15.12
CA VAL A 224 21.88 -3.37 -13.79
C VAL A 224 22.35 -4.68 -13.15
N LEU A 225 22.87 -4.58 -11.92
CA LEU A 225 23.40 -5.72 -11.18
C LEU A 225 22.27 -6.62 -10.67
N ALA A 226 21.24 -6.03 -10.05
CA ALA A 226 20.06 -6.76 -9.61
C ALA A 226 18.79 -5.93 -9.77
N MET A 227 17.66 -6.61 -9.99
CA MET A 227 16.34 -6.00 -10.01
C MET A 227 15.46 -6.64 -8.94
N MET A 228 14.97 -5.83 -8.01
CA MET A 228 13.91 -6.19 -7.07
C MET A 228 12.58 -5.83 -7.70
N CYS A 229 11.77 -6.82 -8.07
CA CYS A 229 10.64 -6.63 -8.97
C CYS A 229 9.31 -7.13 -8.39
N ASP A 230 8.26 -6.31 -8.54
CA ASP A 230 6.87 -6.64 -8.20
C ASP A 230 6.44 -7.98 -8.83
N SER A 231 5.92 -8.88 -8.00
CA SER A 231 5.55 -10.24 -8.37
C SER A 231 4.04 -10.48 -8.35
N THR A 232 3.23 -9.49 -7.99
CA THR A 232 1.83 -9.64 -7.59
C THR A 232 0.98 -10.47 -8.57
N ASN A 233 1.21 -10.32 -9.88
CA ASN A 233 0.52 -11.06 -10.93
C ASN A 233 1.47 -11.91 -11.81
N ALA A 234 2.62 -12.34 -11.28
CA ALA A 234 3.61 -13.12 -12.04
C ALA A 234 3.11 -14.51 -12.50
N ASN A 235 2.05 -15.03 -11.87
CA ASN A 235 1.34 -16.25 -12.23
C ASN A 235 0.14 -16.00 -13.16
N VAL A 236 -0.10 -14.77 -13.59
CA VAL A 236 -1.23 -14.41 -14.46
C VAL A 236 -0.73 -14.12 -15.88
N ASP A 237 -1.26 -14.87 -16.85
CA ASP A 237 -0.90 -14.72 -18.26
C ASP A 237 -1.43 -13.41 -18.89
N GLY A 238 -0.76 -12.97 -19.95
CA GLY A 238 -1.13 -11.80 -20.75
C GLY A 238 -0.55 -10.49 -20.23
N THR A 239 -1.20 -9.38 -20.59
CA THR A 239 -0.85 -8.01 -20.18
C THR A 239 -1.91 -7.39 -19.28
N THR A 240 -1.51 -6.42 -18.47
CA THR A 240 -2.42 -5.57 -17.70
C THR A 240 -3.05 -4.51 -18.60
N GLY A 241 -4.35 -4.25 -18.38
CA GLY A 241 -5.11 -3.27 -19.17
C GLY A 241 -4.85 -1.82 -18.75
N SER A 242 -5.55 -0.90 -19.42
CA SER A 242 -5.49 0.52 -19.11
C SER A 242 -6.60 0.97 -18.15
N GLU A 243 -6.32 2.00 -17.32
CA GLU A 243 -7.39 2.69 -16.58
C GLU A 243 -8.45 3.32 -17.51
N ALA A 244 -8.10 3.64 -18.76
CA ALA A 244 -9.08 4.11 -19.75
C ALA A 244 -10.12 3.04 -20.10
N ASP A 245 -9.75 1.75 -20.08
CA ASP A 245 -10.67 0.64 -20.31
C ASP A 245 -11.66 0.51 -19.14
N ALA A 246 -11.14 0.63 -17.90
CA ALA A 246 -11.97 0.62 -16.71
C ALA A 246 -12.97 1.79 -16.67
N ARG A 247 -12.56 2.98 -17.13
CA ARG A 247 -13.47 4.13 -17.30
C ARG A 247 -14.58 3.82 -18.31
N ALA A 248 -14.25 3.27 -19.48
CA ALA A 248 -15.24 2.91 -20.48
C ALA A 248 -16.25 1.88 -19.93
N GLY A 249 -15.75 0.87 -19.21
CA GLY A 249 -16.60 -0.12 -18.54
C GLY A 249 -17.49 0.49 -17.45
N LEU A 250 -17.00 1.46 -16.69
CA LEU A 250 -17.81 2.19 -15.70
C LEU A 250 -18.91 3.04 -16.35
N ILE A 251 -18.61 3.73 -17.45
CA ILE A 251 -19.62 4.49 -18.21
C ILE A 251 -20.74 3.55 -18.66
N GLU A 252 -20.42 2.38 -19.21
CA GLU A 252 -21.43 1.42 -19.64
C GLU A 252 -22.20 0.83 -18.44
N ALA A 253 -21.52 0.48 -17.35
CA ALA A 253 -22.16 -0.09 -16.17
C ALA A 253 -23.19 0.84 -15.51
N PHE A 254 -23.07 2.16 -15.71
CA PHE A 254 -24.00 3.16 -15.21
C PHE A 254 -25.26 3.29 -16.08
N ALA A 255 -25.21 2.86 -17.34
CA ALA A 255 -26.28 3.05 -18.30
C ALA A 255 -27.58 2.37 -17.86
N GLY A 256 -28.71 3.07 -18.08
CA GLY A 256 -30.06 2.55 -17.83
C GLY A 256 -30.47 2.40 -16.36
N ARG A 257 -29.54 2.50 -15.40
CA ARG A 257 -29.82 2.36 -13.96
C ARG A 257 -30.76 3.47 -13.48
N LYS A 258 -31.77 3.10 -12.68
CA LYS A 258 -32.79 4.04 -12.16
C LYS A 258 -32.59 4.40 -10.68
N GLY A 259 -32.01 3.50 -9.89
CA GLY A 259 -31.62 3.75 -8.50
C GLY A 259 -30.30 4.52 -8.37
N ALA A 260 -29.84 4.62 -7.13
CA ALA A 260 -28.49 5.09 -6.81
C ALA A 260 -27.45 4.04 -7.21
N ILE A 261 -26.23 4.50 -7.45
CA ILE A 261 -25.10 3.62 -7.75
C ILE A 261 -24.06 3.79 -6.64
N ALA A 262 -23.63 2.72 -6.01
CA ALA A 262 -22.40 2.72 -5.22
C ALA A 262 -21.27 2.12 -6.06
N VAL A 263 -20.12 2.77 -6.09
CA VAL A 263 -18.88 2.21 -6.62
C VAL A 263 -17.91 2.07 -5.46
N THR A 264 -17.36 0.87 -5.27
CA THR A 264 -16.33 0.63 -4.27
C THR A 264 -14.98 0.34 -4.89
N GLY A 265 -13.91 0.84 -4.27
CA GLY A 265 -12.53 0.61 -4.69
C GLY A 265 -11.55 1.13 -3.65
N PHE A 266 -10.26 1.00 -3.96
CA PHE A 266 -9.19 1.54 -3.12
C PHE A 266 -9.23 3.07 -3.09
N ALA A 267 -9.17 3.63 -1.87
CA ALA A 267 -9.18 5.08 -1.66
C ALA A 267 -8.01 5.80 -2.33
N SER A 268 -6.89 5.11 -2.54
CA SER A 268 -5.69 5.65 -3.19
C SER A 268 -5.80 5.75 -4.71
N ASN A 269 -6.77 5.08 -5.33
CA ASN A 269 -6.88 5.05 -6.79
C ASN A 269 -7.57 6.32 -7.32
N VAL A 270 -6.80 7.40 -7.39
CA VAL A 270 -7.21 8.72 -7.88
C VAL A 270 -7.65 8.66 -9.35
N ALA A 271 -7.01 7.82 -10.17
CA ALA A 271 -7.44 7.58 -11.56
C ALA A 271 -8.86 6.99 -11.60
N ARG A 272 -9.18 6.06 -10.71
CA ARG A 272 -10.52 5.49 -10.60
C ARG A 272 -11.53 6.48 -10.01
N MET A 273 -11.14 7.34 -9.07
CA MET A 273 -12.00 8.45 -8.63
C MET A 273 -12.41 9.33 -9.81
N GLN A 274 -11.45 9.71 -10.64
CA GLN A 274 -11.71 10.50 -11.85
C GLN A 274 -12.62 9.74 -12.82
N ALA A 275 -12.35 8.45 -13.08
CA ALA A 275 -13.17 7.62 -13.95
C ALA A 275 -14.63 7.52 -13.48
N VAL A 276 -14.86 7.39 -12.17
CA VAL A 276 -16.20 7.36 -11.57
C VAL A 276 -16.88 8.73 -11.69
N ALA A 277 -16.16 9.83 -11.48
CA ALA A 277 -16.69 11.17 -11.65
C ALA A 277 -17.10 11.44 -13.11
N GLU A 278 -16.26 11.05 -14.07
CA GLU A 278 -16.56 11.15 -15.51
C GLU A 278 -17.74 10.26 -15.92
N ALA A 279 -17.82 9.03 -15.42
CA ALA A 279 -18.96 8.14 -15.65
C ALA A 279 -20.26 8.69 -15.06
N ALA A 280 -20.21 9.27 -13.87
CA ALA A 280 -21.36 9.91 -13.25
C ALA A 280 -21.85 11.10 -14.10
N ALA A 281 -20.94 11.97 -14.51
CA ALA A 281 -21.27 13.14 -15.34
C ALA A 281 -21.88 12.75 -16.68
N ALA A 282 -21.40 11.68 -17.33
CA ALA A 282 -21.96 11.16 -18.58
C ALA A 282 -23.43 10.72 -18.48
N HIS A 283 -23.92 10.44 -17.27
CA HIS A 283 -25.28 9.97 -16.99
C HIS A 283 -26.11 10.93 -16.13
N ASP A 284 -25.73 12.21 -16.05
CA ASP A 284 -26.40 13.23 -15.22
C ASP A 284 -26.46 12.83 -13.73
N ARG A 285 -25.37 12.28 -13.22
CA ARG A 285 -25.24 11.88 -11.82
C ARG A 285 -24.15 12.68 -11.11
N LYS A 286 -24.31 12.84 -9.81
CA LYS A 286 -23.40 13.53 -8.89
C LYS A 286 -22.76 12.51 -7.95
N VAL A 287 -21.47 12.68 -7.70
CA VAL A 287 -20.68 11.77 -6.87
C VAL A 287 -20.47 12.35 -5.49
N VAL A 288 -20.76 11.57 -4.45
CA VAL A 288 -20.35 11.84 -3.06
C VAL A 288 -19.26 10.86 -2.65
N LEU A 289 -18.18 11.37 -2.06
CA LEU A 289 -17.13 10.52 -1.49
C LEU A 289 -17.54 10.04 -0.10
N VAL A 290 -17.52 8.74 0.12
CA VAL A 290 -17.94 8.10 1.38
C VAL A 290 -16.75 7.36 1.98
N GLY A 291 -16.05 8.03 2.89
CA GLY A 291 -14.92 7.45 3.63
C GLY A 291 -13.82 8.48 3.89
N ARG A 292 -13.24 8.45 5.10
CA ARG A 292 -12.20 9.41 5.50
C ARG A 292 -10.93 9.30 4.64
N SER A 293 -10.51 8.08 4.29
CA SER A 293 -9.34 7.86 3.43
C SER A 293 -9.58 8.37 2.01
N MET A 294 -10.78 8.17 1.45
CA MET A 294 -11.16 8.69 0.13
C MET A 294 -11.05 10.22 0.09
N LEU A 295 -11.61 10.91 1.09
CA LEU A 295 -11.52 12.36 1.24
C LEU A 295 -10.07 12.85 1.39
N ARG A 296 -9.24 12.12 2.15
CA ARG A 296 -7.82 12.46 2.32
C ARG A 296 -7.06 12.36 1.00
N MET A 297 -7.28 11.29 0.24
CA MET A 297 -6.63 11.06 -1.04
C MET A 297 -7.08 12.06 -2.11
N GLU A 298 -8.36 12.42 -2.13
CA GLU A 298 -8.87 13.49 -3.00
C GLU A 298 -8.23 14.85 -2.70
N LYS A 299 -8.14 15.22 -1.42
CA LYS A 299 -7.47 16.45 -0.98
C LYS A 299 -5.98 16.46 -1.37
N ALA A 300 -5.29 15.34 -1.17
CA ALA A 300 -3.88 15.18 -1.57
C ALA A 300 -3.71 15.29 -3.08
N ALA A 301 -4.63 14.70 -3.86
CA ALA A 301 -4.64 14.75 -5.30
C ALA A 301 -4.77 16.19 -5.79
N ARG A 302 -5.78 16.92 -5.31
CA ARG A 302 -5.98 18.34 -5.66
C ARG A 302 -4.80 19.22 -5.25
N ALA A 303 -4.26 19.01 -4.06
CA ALA A 303 -3.09 19.78 -3.59
C ALA A 303 -1.83 19.53 -4.42
N SER A 304 -1.78 18.42 -5.17
CA SER A 304 -0.67 18.03 -6.04
C SER A 304 -0.98 18.26 -7.53
N GLY A 305 -2.05 19.00 -7.87
CA GLY A 305 -2.40 19.33 -9.25
C GLY A 305 -3.17 18.24 -10.02
N TYR A 306 -3.66 17.21 -9.33
CA TYR A 306 -4.53 16.19 -9.93
C TYR A 306 -6.00 16.50 -9.70
N LEU A 307 -6.88 15.85 -10.48
CA LEU A 307 -8.34 16.05 -10.46
C LEU A 307 -8.81 17.47 -10.81
N GLU A 308 -7.97 18.31 -11.40
CA GLU A 308 -8.34 19.68 -11.82
C GLU A 308 -9.48 19.70 -12.84
N LYS A 309 -9.52 18.68 -13.72
CA LYS A 309 -10.56 18.54 -14.76
C LYS A 309 -11.69 17.59 -14.36
N ALA A 310 -11.60 16.96 -13.19
CA ALA A 310 -12.62 16.03 -12.73
C ALA A 310 -13.88 16.81 -12.31
N PRO A 311 -15.09 16.29 -12.62
CA PRO A 311 -16.33 16.84 -12.07
C PRO A 311 -16.27 16.96 -10.54
N GLU A 312 -16.94 17.97 -9.99
CA GLU A 312 -16.93 18.21 -8.54
C GLU A 312 -17.67 17.11 -7.76
N PHE A 313 -17.12 16.78 -6.60
CA PHE A 313 -17.77 15.89 -5.64
C PHE A 313 -18.72 16.71 -4.75
N ILE A 314 -19.94 16.22 -4.56
CA ILE A 314 -20.91 16.86 -3.68
C ILE A 314 -20.68 16.47 -2.22
N SER A 315 -21.18 17.32 -1.32
CA SER A 315 -21.15 17.04 0.11
C SER A 315 -22.16 15.95 0.51
N ILE A 316 -21.95 15.31 1.67
CA ILE A 316 -22.93 14.36 2.25
C ILE A 316 -24.29 15.03 2.45
N MET A 317 -24.30 16.31 2.85
CA MET A 317 -25.54 17.07 3.04
C MET A 317 -26.26 17.34 1.71
N GLU A 318 -25.55 17.60 0.62
CA GLU A 318 -26.21 17.72 -0.69
C GLU A 318 -26.70 16.34 -1.19
N ALA A 319 -25.92 15.29 -0.95
CA ALA A 319 -26.28 13.92 -1.30
C ALA A 319 -27.60 13.46 -0.65
N SER A 320 -27.88 13.86 0.60
CA SER A 320 -29.11 13.47 1.30
C SER A 320 -30.41 14.00 0.69
N TRP A 321 -30.35 15.04 -0.16
CA TRP A 321 -31.51 15.59 -0.88
C TRP A 321 -31.44 15.36 -2.39
N THR A 322 -30.38 14.73 -2.88
CA THR A 322 -30.19 14.42 -4.30
C THR A 322 -31.07 13.22 -4.67
N PRO A 323 -31.88 13.28 -5.74
CA PRO A 323 -32.67 12.14 -6.17
C PRO A 323 -31.79 10.91 -6.42
N ARG A 324 -32.23 9.71 -6.00
CA ARG A 324 -31.44 8.48 -6.14
C ARG A 324 -30.91 8.25 -7.56
N ARG A 325 -31.73 8.54 -8.58
CA ARG A 325 -31.35 8.40 -9.99
C ARG A 325 -30.16 9.27 -10.39
N ASN A 326 -29.90 10.36 -9.66
CA ASN A 326 -28.81 11.28 -9.88
C ASN A 326 -27.64 11.03 -8.91
N LEU A 327 -27.68 10.00 -8.06
CA LEU A 327 -26.74 9.85 -6.96
C LEU A 327 -25.75 8.70 -7.19
N VAL A 328 -24.48 8.98 -6.94
CA VAL A 328 -23.38 8.00 -6.93
C VAL A 328 -22.61 8.09 -5.61
N PHE A 329 -22.50 6.98 -4.90
CA PHE A 329 -21.63 6.84 -3.74
C PHE A 329 -20.28 6.28 -4.21
N LEU A 330 -19.19 7.01 -4.04
CA LEU A 330 -17.85 6.45 -4.20
C LEU A 330 -17.29 6.11 -2.82
N CYS A 331 -17.28 4.83 -2.47
CA CYS A 331 -17.06 4.36 -1.10
C CYS A 331 -15.83 3.47 -0.96
N THR A 332 -15.23 3.51 0.22
CA THR A 332 -14.23 2.50 0.63
C THR A 332 -14.92 1.18 1.00
N GLY A 333 -14.14 0.13 1.26
CA GLY A 333 -14.67 -1.16 1.70
C GLY A 333 -14.68 -2.23 0.60
N SER A 334 -13.80 -2.09 -0.38
CA SER A 334 -13.75 -3.01 -1.51
C SER A 334 -13.21 -4.39 -1.15
N GLN A 335 -12.67 -4.57 0.07
CA GLN A 335 -12.16 -5.84 0.58
C GLN A 335 -13.05 -6.41 1.71
N GLY A 336 -14.23 -5.83 1.93
CA GLY A 336 -15.16 -6.27 2.97
C GLY A 336 -14.84 -5.74 4.38
N GLU A 337 -13.89 -4.81 4.52
CA GLU A 337 -13.42 -4.33 5.82
C GLU A 337 -14.58 -3.83 6.68
N GLU A 338 -14.75 -4.37 7.89
CA GLU A 338 -15.97 -4.22 8.69
C GLU A 338 -16.36 -2.74 8.92
N ARG A 339 -15.37 -1.90 9.21
CA ARG A 339 -15.56 -0.46 9.52
C ARG A 339 -15.64 0.42 8.27
N ALA A 340 -15.44 -0.12 7.08
CA ALA A 340 -15.44 0.65 5.85
C ALA A 340 -16.84 1.09 5.42
N ALA A 341 -16.89 2.07 4.51
CA ALA A 341 -18.13 2.72 4.12
C ALA A 341 -19.13 1.74 3.49
N LEU A 342 -18.69 0.88 2.57
CA LEU A 342 -19.57 -0.08 1.91
C LEU A 342 -20.15 -1.10 2.89
N SER A 343 -19.32 -1.69 3.77
CA SER A 343 -19.78 -2.65 4.78
C SER A 343 -20.83 -2.05 5.71
N ARG A 344 -20.66 -0.78 6.09
CA ARG A 344 -21.66 -0.03 6.87
C ARG A 344 -22.94 0.24 6.07
N LEU A 345 -22.86 0.55 4.78
CA LEU A 345 -24.04 0.72 3.91
C LEU A 345 -24.80 -0.60 3.73
N ALA A 346 -24.07 -1.71 3.54
CA ALA A 346 -24.65 -3.05 3.40
C ALA A 346 -25.45 -3.45 4.65
N ARG A 347 -24.99 -3.05 5.84
CA ARG A 347 -25.62 -3.38 7.15
C ARG A 347 -26.48 -2.28 7.76
N ASP A 348 -26.88 -1.25 6.99
CA ASP A 348 -27.67 -0.09 7.49
C ASP A 348 -27.03 0.70 8.65
N GLY A 349 -25.71 0.58 8.81
CA GLY A 349 -24.93 1.24 9.86
C GLY A 349 -24.37 2.61 9.47
N HIS A 350 -24.63 3.10 8.27
CA HIS A 350 -24.21 4.45 7.85
C HIS A 350 -25.28 5.49 8.24
N ARG A 351 -24.86 6.56 8.92
CA ARG A 351 -25.78 7.47 9.62
C ARG A 351 -26.67 8.30 8.68
N GLU A 352 -26.15 8.68 7.53
CA GLU A 352 -26.76 9.69 6.65
C GLU A 352 -27.07 9.17 5.24
N LEU A 353 -26.60 7.97 4.89
CA LEU A 353 -26.70 7.41 3.53
C LEU A 353 -27.11 5.94 3.65
N TRP A 354 -27.87 5.44 2.69
CA TRP A 354 -28.37 4.06 2.68
C TRP A 354 -28.53 3.53 1.25
N LEU A 355 -28.50 2.21 1.13
CA LEU A 355 -28.81 1.47 -0.10
C LEU A 355 -30.16 0.76 0.07
N GLU A 356 -30.95 0.73 -0.99
CA GLU A 356 -32.29 0.12 -1.03
C GLU A 356 -32.50 -0.69 -2.32
N SER A 357 -33.61 -1.42 -2.36
CA SER A 357 -33.98 -2.23 -3.52
C SER A 357 -34.04 -1.41 -4.81
N GLY A 358 -33.41 -1.91 -5.88
CA GLY A 358 -33.30 -1.21 -7.16
C GLY A 358 -32.04 -0.35 -7.33
N ASP A 359 -31.24 -0.18 -6.27
CA ASP A 359 -29.89 0.37 -6.39
C ASP A 359 -28.91 -0.64 -6.99
N THR A 360 -27.71 -0.15 -7.34
CA THR A 360 -26.61 -0.97 -7.84
C THR A 360 -25.34 -0.71 -7.06
N VAL A 361 -24.58 -1.76 -6.73
CA VAL A 361 -23.23 -1.68 -6.20
C VAL A 361 -22.26 -2.27 -7.21
N ILE A 362 -21.23 -1.52 -7.57
CA ILE A 362 -20.19 -1.88 -8.52
C ILE A 362 -18.88 -2.06 -7.74
N PHE A 363 -18.36 -3.28 -7.74
CA PHE A 363 -17.05 -3.61 -7.17
C PHE A 363 -15.96 -3.31 -8.20
N SER A 364 -15.29 -2.17 -8.04
CA SER A 364 -14.22 -1.68 -8.92
C SER A 364 -12.84 -2.13 -8.41
N ALA A 365 -12.77 -3.30 -7.80
CA ALA A 365 -11.59 -3.93 -7.22
C ALA A 365 -11.71 -5.46 -7.30
N ARG A 366 -10.57 -6.16 -7.20
CA ARG A 366 -10.53 -7.60 -6.94
C ARG A 366 -10.32 -7.85 -5.45
N ALA A 367 -10.77 -9.01 -4.97
CA ALA A 367 -10.39 -9.48 -3.65
C ALA A 367 -8.87 -9.66 -3.58
N ILE A 368 -8.27 -9.15 -2.53
CA ILE A 368 -6.92 -9.51 -2.12
C ILE A 368 -7.00 -10.93 -1.54
N PRO A 369 -6.05 -11.82 -1.87
CA PRO A 369 -6.01 -13.17 -1.28
C PRO A 369 -6.16 -13.14 0.25
N GLY A 370 -7.14 -13.88 0.76
CA GLY A 370 -7.51 -13.94 2.19
C GLY A 370 -8.80 -13.19 2.54
N ASN A 371 -9.27 -12.27 1.68
CA ASN A 371 -10.47 -11.45 1.94
C ASN A 371 -11.73 -11.96 1.21
N GLU A 372 -11.65 -13.08 0.49
CA GLU A 372 -12.75 -13.57 -0.36
C GLU A 372 -14.04 -13.81 0.42
N VAL A 373 -13.94 -14.39 1.62
CA VAL A 373 -15.09 -14.72 2.48
C VAL A 373 -15.78 -13.44 2.96
N VAL A 374 -15.03 -12.50 3.51
CA VAL A 374 -15.57 -11.23 4.04
C VAL A 374 -16.22 -10.41 2.94
N LEU A 375 -15.62 -10.42 1.75
CA LEU A 375 -16.18 -9.74 0.58
C LEU A 375 -17.48 -10.40 0.13
N ALA A 376 -17.55 -11.73 0.12
CA ALA A 376 -18.77 -12.47 -0.21
C ALA A 376 -19.90 -12.15 0.76
N ASP A 377 -19.62 -12.07 2.07
CA ASP A 377 -20.62 -11.69 3.07
C ASP A 377 -21.21 -10.29 2.81
N VAL A 378 -20.37 -9.30 2.48
CA VAL A 378 -20.85 -7.96 2.11
C VAL A 378 -21.73 -8.01 0.87
N GLN A 379 -21.34 -8.77 -0.16
CA GLN A 379 -22.16 -8.93 -1.37
C GLN A 379 -23.51 -9.59 -1.07
N ASP A 380 -23.55 -10.57 -0.17
CA ASP A 380 -24.78 -11.29 0.17
C ASP A 380 -25.75 -10.42 0.98
N HIS A 381 -25.25 -9.59 1.90
CA HIS A 381 -26.07 -8.58 2.57
C HIS A 381 -26.69 -7.59 1.57
N LEU A 382 -25.93 -7.16 0.55
CA LEU A 382 -26.43 -6.27 -0.51
C LEU A 382 -27.51 -6.96 -1.35
N LYS A 383 -27.28 -8.21 -1.79
CA LYS A 383 -28.25 -8.98 -2.58
C LYS A 383 -29.54 -9.22 -1.79
N ALA A 384 -29.45 -9.53 -0.49
CA ALA A 384 -30.61 -9.73 0.38
C ALA A 384 -31.52 -8.49 0.47
N LYS A 385 -30.97 -7.29 0.23
CA LYS A 385 -31.72 -6.03 0.17
C LYS A 385 -32.35 -5.72 -1.19
N GLY A 386 -32.15 -6.57 -2.19
CA GLY A 386 -32.54 -6.29 -3.57
C GLY A 386 -31.63 -5.30 -4.29
N VAL A 387 -30.39 -5.10 -3.80
CA VAL A 387 -29.37 -4.31 -4.48
C VAL A 387 -28.71 -5.17 -5.56
N THR A 388 -28.58 -4.64 -6.77
CA THR A 388 -27.85 -5.32 -7.84
C THR A 388 -26.36 -5.23 -7.61
N VAL A 389 -25.63 -6.35 -7.63
CA VAL A 389 -24.17 -6.38 -7.51
C VAL A 389 -23.54 -6.58 -8.89
N VAL A 390 -22.55 -5.76 -9.23
CA VAL A 390 -21.72 -5.87 -10.44
C VAL A 390 -20.27 -6.02 -10.03
N THR A 391 -19.60 -7.04 -10.55
CA THR A 391 -18.20 -7.35 -10.25
C THR A 391 -17.33 -7.26 -11.51
N PRO A 392 -15.99 -7.33 -11.39
CA PRO A 392 -15.11 -7.41 -12.55
C PRO A 392 -15.31 -8.67 -13.41
N ALA A 393 -16.05 -9.68 -12.93
CA ALA A 393 -16.44 -10.84 -13.73
C ALA A 393 -17.63 -10.53 -14.66
N ASP A 394 -18.46 -9.54 -14.31
CA ASP A 394 -19.66 -9.17 -15.06
C ASP A 394 -19.40 -8.05 -16.08
N ALA A 395 -18.48 -7.15 -15.76
CA ALA A 395 -18.15 -5.99 -16.59
C ALA A 395 -16.69 -5.54 -16.38
N PRO A 396 -16.05 -4.88 -17.36
CA PRO A 396 -14.68 -4.40 -17.26
C PRO A 396 -14.59 -3.12 -16.41
N VAL A 397 -15.03 -3.19 -15.15
CA VAL A 397 -15.08 -2.06 -14.19
C VAL A 397 -13.83 -1.96 -13.33
N HIS A 398 -12.84 -2.81 -13.55
CA HIS A 398 -11.59 -2.83 -12.81
C HIS A 398 -10.44 -3.29 -13.70
N VAL A 399 -9.29 -2.65 -13.49
CA VAL A 399 -8.00 -3.12 -13.96
C VAL A 399 -7.01 -3.16 -12.79
N SER A 400 -6.11 -4.14 -12.81
CA SER A 400 -5.05 -4.26 -11.80
C SER A 400 -4.05 -3.10 -11.91
N GLY A 401 -3.39 -2.78 -10.81
CA GLY A 401 -2.24 -1.87 -10.79
C GLY A 401 -0.91 -2.55 -11.12
N HIS A 402 -0.86 -3.88 -11.13
CA HIS A 402 0.39 -4.66 -11.14
C HIS A 402 0.64 -5.35 -12.49
N PRO A 403 1.89 -5.76 -12.81
CA PRO A 403 2.25 -6.24 -14.14
C PRO A 403 1.91 -7.73 -14.26
N LYS A 404 1.33 -8.14 -15.39
CA LYS A 404 1.15 -9.57 -15.70
C LYS A 404 2.41 -10.13 -16.36
N ARG A 405 2.39 -11.44 -16.66
CA ARG A 405 3.54 -12.17 -17.19
C ARG A 405 4.19 -11.52 -18.43
N ASP A 406 3.42 -11.03 -19.39
CA ASP A 406 3.98 -10.42 -20.61
C ASP A 406 4.58 -9.03 -20.35
N ASP A 407 4.00 -8.29 -19.40
CA ASP A 407 4.57 -7.02 -18.92
C ASP A 407 5.92 -7.28 -18.24
N LEU A 408 6.00 -8.28 -17.35
CA LEU A 408 7.24 -8.67 -16.70
C LEU A 408 8.32 -9.04 -17.72
N ILE A 409 8.00 -9.85 -18.73
CA ILE A 409 8.94 -10.20 -19.81
C ILE A 409 9.49 -8.94 -20.48
N ARG A 410 8.62 -7.98 -20.80
CA ARG A 410 9.03 -6.71 -21.39
C ARG A 410 9.92 -5.88 -20.45
N MET A 411 9.67 -5.88 -19.15
CA MET A 411 10.56 -5.24 -18.17
C MET A 411 11.96 -5.89 -18.16
N TYR A 412 12.03 -7.23 -18.19
CA TYR A 412 13.31 -7.94 -18.29
C TYR A 412 14.06 -7.63 -19.59
N ASP A 413 13.35 -7.49 -20.72
CA ASP A 413 13.96 -7.09 -22.00
C ASP A 413 14.52 -5.66 -21.96
N LEU A 414 13.85 -4.73 -21.27
CA LEU A 414 14.30 -3.34 -21.11
C LEU A 414 15.51 -3.23 -20.17
N ILE A 415 15.47 -3.91 -19.01
CA ILE A 415 16.44 -3.74 -17.93
C ILE A 415 17.64 -4.67 -18.07
N ARG A 416 17.43 -5.91 -18.53
CA ARG A 416 18.45 -6.96 -18.66
C ARG A 416 19.32 -7.09 -17.40
N PRO A 417 18.71 -7.27 -16.21
CA PRO A 417 19.48 -7.32 -14.96
C PRO A 417 20.28 -8.63 -14.89
N ARG A 418 21.46 -8.58 -14.27
CA ARG A 418 22.24 -9.80 -14.05
C ARG A 418 21.57 -10.76 -13.06
N PHE A 419 21.00 -10.23 -11.99
CA PHE A 419 20.27 -10.97 -10.97
C PHE A 419 18.82 -10.48 -10.82
N ALA A 420 17.91 -11.39 -10.51
CA ALA A 420 16.53 -11.07 -10.17
C ALA A 420 16.23 -11.42 -8.71
N VAL A 421 15.51 -10.54 -8.04
CA VAL A 421 15.00 -10.76 -6.68
C VAL A 421 13.50 -10.46 -6.71
N PRO A 422 12.63 -11.47 -6.90
CA PRO A 422 11.19 -11.27 -6.80
C PRO A 422 10.81 -10.74 -5.41
N VAL A 423 10.01 -9.68 -5.37
CA VAL A 423 9.44 -9.10 -4.15
C VAL A 423 7.95 -8.80 -4.37
N HIS A 424 7.24 -8.40 -3.31
CA HIS A 424 5.82 -8.03 -3.33
C HIS A 424 4.93 -9.16 -3.88
N GLY A 425 4.64 -10.13 -3.02
CA GLY A 425 3.84 -11.28 -3.38
C GLY A 425 3.93 -12.41 -2.36
N THR A 426 2.99 -13.36 -2.48
CA THR A 426 3.05 -14.64 -1.75
C THR A 426 4.19 -15.48 -2.29
N ILE A 427 4.58 -16.53 -1.57
CA ILE A 427 5.65 -17.44 -2.02
C ILE A 427 5.36 -18.02 -3.42
N GLU A 428 4.09 -18.29 -3.74
CA GLU A 428 3.69 -18.75 -5.07
C GLU A 428 3.99 -17.72 -6.16
N HIS A 429 3.70 -16.44 -5.90
CA HIS A 429 4.00 -15.33 -6.80
C HIS A 429 5.52 -15.18 -6.99
N LEU A 430 6.28 -15.20 -5.90
CA LEU A 430 7.74 -15.04 -5.95
C LEU A 430 8.40 -16.17 -6.74
N GLU A 431 7.96 -17.42 -6.52
CA GLU A 431 8.45 -18.58 -7.25
C GLU A 431 8.06 -18.56 -8.74
N ALA A 432 6.83 -18.14 -9.06
CA ALA A 432 6.40 -17.95 -10.45
C ALA A 432 7.26 -16.90 -11.16
N HIS A 433 7.53 -15.77 -10.49
CA HIS A 433 8.39 -14.72 -11.00
C HIS A 433 9.84 -15.21 -11.16
N ALA A 434 10.40 -15.94 -10.19
CA ALA A 434 11.76 -16.49 -10.31
C ALA A 434 11.91 -17.43 -11.51
N ARG A 435 10.91 -18.27 -11.78
CA ARG A 435 10.88 -19.11 -12.99
C ARG A 435 10.84 -18.26 -14.26
N LEU A 436 10.03 -17.21 -14.29
CA LEU A 436 9.95 -16.29 -15.42
C LEU A 436 11.27 -15.56 -15.66
N ALA A 437 11.89 -15.04 -14.61
CA ALA A 437 13.17 -14.32 -14.68
C ALA A 437 14.28 -15.23 -15.25
N ARG A 438 14.37 -16.49 -14.79
CA ARG A 438 15.31 -17.49 -15.34
C ARG A 438 15.07 -17.74 -16.84
N ALA A 439 13.80 -17.84 -17.25
CA ALA A 439 13.45 -17.98 -18.66
C ALA A 439 13.81 -16.74 -19.50
N CYS A 440 13.85 -15.55 -18.88
CA CYS A 440 14.32 -14.31 -19.50
C CYS A 440 15.86 -14.16 -19.49
N GLY A 441 16.61 -15.15 -18.98
CA GLY A 441 18.06 -15.21 -19.10
C GLY A 441 18.87 -14.55 -17.98
N VAL A 442 18.27 -14.24 -16.83
CA VAL A 442 19.05 -13.76 -15.66
C VAL A 442 20.00 -14.86 -15.16
N GLU A 443 21.18 -14.48 -14.67
CA GLU A 443 22.18 -15.45 -14.16
C GLU A 443 21.64 -16.21 -12.94
N ARG A 444 20.98 -15.49 -12.02
CA ARG A 444 20.32 -16.05 -10.84
C ARG A 444 19.05 -15.29 -10.52
N ALA A 445 18.04 -16.05 -10.09
CA ALA A 445 16.84 -15.54 -9.45
C ALA A 445 16.80 -16.05 -8.00
N LEU A 446 16.85 -15.13 -7.05
CA LEU A 446 16.84 -15.37 -5.61
C LEU A 446 15.45 -15.06 -5.06
N VAL A 447 14.77 -16.04 -4.47
CA VAL A 447 13.47 -15.85 -3.81
C VAL A 447 13.73 -15.60 -2.33
N PRO A 448 13.55 -14.38 -1.82
CA PRO A 448 13.80 -14.07 -0.41
C PRO A 448 12.58 -14.38 0.46
N GLU A 449 12.83 -14.67 1.73
CA GLU A 449 11.86 -14.54 2.82
C GLU A 449 12.08 -13.22 3.58
N ASP A 450 11.05 -12.74 4.29
CA ASP A 450 11.19 -11.62 5.23
C ASP A 450 12.32 -11.95 6.23
N GLY A 451 13.34 -11.09 6.33
CA GLY A 451 14.48 -11.25 7.22
C GLY A 451 15.72 -11.87 6.59
N ASP A 452 15.65 -12.37 5.35
CA ASP A 452 16.84 -12.86 4.65
C ASP A 452 17.85 -11.74 4.40
N ILE A 453 19.13 -12.04 4.60
CA ILE A 453 20.24 -11.12 4.32
C ILE A 453 20.85 -11.53 2.98
N LEU A 454 20.49 -10.80 1.93
CA LEU A 454 21.01 -11.02 0.59
C LEU A 454 22.24 -10.16 0.36
N ARG A 455 23.36 -10.80 0.03
CA ARG A 455 24.52 -10.11 -0.50
C ARG A 455 24.40 -10.01 -2.01
N ILE A 456 24.37 -8.79 -2.54
CA ILE A 456 24.35 -8.49 -3.97
C ILE A 456 25.68 -7.87 -4.37
N ALA A 457 26.46 -8.60 -5.17
CA ALA A 457 27.78 -8.20 -5.63
C ALA A 457 28.13 -8.86 -6.97
N ARG A 458 29.18 -8.40 -7.66
CA ARG A 458 29.62 -9.01 -8.92
C ARG A 458 29.97 -10.49 -8.78
N GLU A 459 30.50 -10.89 -7.64
CA GLU A 459 30.80 -12.28 -7.29
C GLU A 459 30.24 -12.59 -5.90
N GLY A 460 29.88 -13.85 -5.66
CA GLY A 460 29.35 -14.29 -4.37
C GLY A 460 27.97 -13.70 -4.01
N THR A 461 27.14 -13.40 -5.01
CA THR A 461 25.73 -13.05 -4.78
C THR A 461 24.97 -14.25 -4.24
N ALA A 462 24.44 -14.15 -3.02
CA ALA A 462 23.76 -15.24 -2.31
C ALA A 462 22.97 -14.70 -1.11
N VAL A 463 22.06 -15.52 -0.58
CA VAL A 463 21.57 -15.37 0.80
C VAL A 463 22.72 -15.78 1.72
N ILE A 464 23.15 -14.89 2.61
CA ILE A 464 24.32 -15.10 3.50
C ILE A 464 23.93 -15.24 4.97
N GLY A 465 22.66 -15.09 5.29
CA GLY A 465 22.13 -15.20 6.63
C GLY A 465 20.65 -14.89 6.66
N HIS A 466 20.06 -15.03 7.84
CA HIS A 466 18.66 -14.76 8.10
C HIS A 466 18.54 -14.13 9.49
N MET A 467 17.62 -13.19 9.64
CA MET A 467 17.22 -12.64 10.93
C MET A 467 15.73 -12.85 11.13
N GLU A 468 15.30 -12.96 12.39
CA GLU A 468 13.88 -12.99 12.70
C GLU A 468 13.22 -11.66 12.32
N ALA A 469 12.38 -11.67 11.28
CA ALA A 469 11.56 -10.55 10.88
C ALA A 469 10.34 -10.41 11.81
N LYS A 470 10.53 -9.68 12.91
CA LYS A 470 9.47 -9.38 13.87
C LYS A 470 8.44 -8.43 13.29
N ARG A 471 7.22 -8.49 13.84
CA ARG A 471 6.07 -7.72 13.38
C ARG A 471 5.37 -7.05 14.55
N LEU A 472 4.75 -5.91 14.28
CA LEU A 472 3.88 -5.19 15.21
C LEU A 472 2.45 -5.20 14.69
N ALA A 473 1.50 -5.41 15.58
CA ALA A 473 0.07 -5.32 15.32
C ALA A 473 -0.49 -4.02 15.89
N ASN A 474 -1.19 -3.26 15.05
CA ASN A 474 -1.95 -2.09 15.44
C ASN A 474 -3.37 -2.50 15.80
N THR A 475 -3.78 -2.30 17.06
CA THR A 475 -5.13 -2.62 17.56
C THR A 475 -6.11 -1.45 17.43
N GLY A 476 -5.68 -0.35 16.79
CA GLY A 476 -6.37 0.93 16.78
C GLY A 476 -6.17 1.74 18.07
N ARG A 477 -5.60 1.13 19.13
CA ARG A 477 -5.29 1.77 20.43
C ARG A 477 -3.82 1.73 20.80
N GLU A 478 -3.06 0.78 20.29
CA GLU A 478 -1.63 0.64 20.54
C GLU A 478 -0.99 -0.27 19.49
N LEU A 479 0.34 -0.23 19.45
CA LEU A 479 1.15 -1.20 18.73
C LEU A 479 1.63 -2.25 19.73
N ILE A 480 1.36 -3.52 19.45
CA ILE A 480 1.82 -4.66 20.25
C ILE A 480 2.68 -5.59 19.39
N PRO A 481 3.66 -6.31 19.98
CA PRO A 481 4.33 -7.38 19.28
C PRO A 481 3.33 -8.40 18.74
N TRP A 482 3.45 -8.75 17.46
CA TRP A 482 2.63 -9.77 16.84
C TRP A 482 3.25 -11.14 17.04
N THR A 483 2.55 -12.02 17.77
CA THR A 483 3.02 -13.37 18.11
C THR A 483 2.46 -14.46 17.18
N GLY A 484 1.79 -14.08 16.09
CA GLY A 484 1.01 -14.99 15.25
C GLY A 484 -0.48 -14.93 15.56
N LEU A 485 -1.27 -15.77 14.89
CA LEU A 485 -2.72 -15.86 15.13
C LEU A 485 -2.99 -16.17 16.61
N PRO A 486 -4.12 -15.69 17.18
CA PRO A 486 -4.71 -16.42 18.28
C PRO A 486 -5.04 -17.80 17.72
N VAL A 487 -4.40 -18.85 18.26
CA VAL A 487 -4.99 -20.18 18.15
C VAL A 487 -6.40 -20.00 18.69
N ALA A 488 -7.39 -20.49 17.94
CA ALA A 488 -8.73 -20.66 18.47
C ALA A 488 -8.65 -21.71 19.58
N GLU A 489 -8.18 -21.30 20.74
CA GLU A 489 -8.26 -21.95 22.04
C GLU A 489 -7.98 -20.85 23.07
N ASP A 490 -9.00 -20.57 23.87
CA ASP A 490 -8.97 -19.81 25.12
C ASP A 490 -8.91 -18.28 25.06
N ALA A 491 -10.04 -17.70 24.66
CA ALA A 491 -10.48 -16.40 25.18
C ALA A 491 -10.52 -16.35 26.73
N GLU A 492 -10.61 -17.51 27.40
CA GLU A 492 -10.46 -17.64 28.86
C GLU A 492 -9.01 -17.46 29.33
N ALA A 493 -8.00 -17.95 28.59
CA ALA A 493 -6.59 -17.82 28.97
C ALA A 493 -6.09 -16.38 28.81
N LEU A 494 -6.61 -15.65 27.81
CA LEU A 494 -6.31 -14.23 27.66
C LEU A 494 -6.97 -13.39 28.78
N ALA A 495 -8.14 -13.80 29.27
CA ALA A 495 -8.79 -13.15 30.41
C ALA A 495 -8.06 -13.43 31.74
N GLU A 496 -7.62 -14.68 31.97
CA GLU A 496 -6.85 -15.06 33.17
C GLU A 496 -5.47 -14.38 33.21
N ALA A 497 -4.79 -14.25 32.06
CA ALA A 497 -3.50 -13.55 31.97
C ALA A 497 -3.64 -12.04 32.25
N MET A 498 -4.79 -11.43 31.91
CA MET A 498 -5.06 -10.03 32.21
C MET A 498 -5.43 -9.80 33.68
N GLU A 499 -6.09 -10.76 34.35
CA GLU A 499 -6.37 -10.69 35.78
C GLU A 499 -5.12 -10.94 36.63
N SER A 500 -4.22 -11.84 36.22
CA SER A 500 -2.98 -12.10 36.97
C SER A 500 -1.95 -10.97 36.91
N MET A 501 -2.10 -10.04 35.96
CA MET A 501 -1.27 -8.83 35.85
C MET A 501 -1.85 -7.63 36.62
N ALA A 502 -3.08 -7.75 37.14
CA ALA A 502 -3.77 -6.71 37.89
C ALA A 502 -3.81 -6.95 39.42
N ALA A 503 -3.24 -8.08 39.87
CA ALA A 503 -2.98 -8.41 41.28
C ALA A 503 -1.48 -8.30 41.58
#